data_AF-A0A2Z5G0F4-F1
#
_entry.id   AF-A0A2Z5G0F4-F1
#
_cell.length_a   1.000
_cell.length_b   1.000
_cell.length_c   1.000
_cell.angle_alpha   90.00
_cell.angle_beta   90.00
_cell.angle_gamma   90.00
#
_symmetry.space_group_name_H-M   'P 1'
#
loop_
_entity.id
_entity.type
_entity.pdbx_description
1 polymer ?
#
loop_
_entity_poly.entity_id
_entity_poly.type
_entity_poly.pdbx_seq_one_letter_code
_entity_poly.pdbx_strand_id
1 'polypeptide(L)'
;MSIGENHRFELREALLVYGDRQKSFVTRHDVALQKDAPLTLGPAQPLTVAFVESLVRSLSGGLVAEVLPENILAKGDRMIVWWTPVRRRQMFYQNSEGKASELNGRVLPQPPLVWRVAA
;
A
#
# COMPACT_ATOMS: atom_id res chain seq x y z
N MET A 1 -2.03 14.67 5.02
CA MET A 1 -1.68 13.57 5.93
C MET A 1 -1.83 14.12 7.34
N SER A 2 -3.00 13.93 7.96
CA SER A 2 -3.32 14.51 9.26
C SER A 2 -2.90 13.53 10.35
N ILE A 3 -1.83 13.86 11.08
CA ILE A 3 -1.40 13.12 12.26
C ILE A 3 -2.34 13.55 13.38
N GLY A 4 -3.33 12.70 13.73
CA GLY A 4 -4.20 12.95 14.89
C GLY A 4 -5.67 12.54 14.77
N GLU A 5 -6.14 11.97 13.66
CA GLU A 5 -7.50 11.41 13.64
C GLU A 5 -7.53 10.10 14.41
N ASN A 6 -8.13 10.14 15.60
CA ASN A 6 -8.45 8.97 16.40
C ASN A 6 -9.56 8.18 15.68
N HIS A 7 -9.17 7.39 14.68
CA HIS A 7 -10.10 6.54 13.95
C HIS A 7 -10.59 5.45 14.91
N ARG A 8 -11.81 5.64 15.42
CA ARG A 8 -12.48 4.63 16.22
C ARG A 8 -12.95 3.52 15.29
N PHE A 9 -12.18 2.44 15.23
CA PHE A 9 -12.61 1.23 14.53
C PHE A 9 -13.71 0.55 15.34
N GLU A 10 -14.82 0.27 14.69
CA GLU A 10 -15.93 -0.49 15.25
C GLU A 10 -16.00 -1.85 14.57
N LEU A 11 -16.27 -2.90 15.34
CA LEU A 11 -16.48 -4.23 14.79
C LEU A 11 -17.85 -4.26 14.10
N ARG A 12 -17.85 -4.36 12.77
CA ARG A 12 -19.08 -4.34 11.95
C ARG A 12 -19.47 -5.71 11.40
N GLU A 13 -18.48 -6.48 10.97
CA GLU A 13 -18.69 -7.75 10.29
C GLU A 13 -17.59 -8.74 10.71
N ALA A 14 -17.90 -10.04 10.66
CA ALA A 14 -16.95 -11.13 10.85
C ALA A 14 -16.98 -12.07 9.65
N LEU A 15 -15.79 -12.53 9.24
CA LEU A 15 -15.62 -13.57 8.24
C LEU A 15 -15.17 -14.85 8.94
N LEU A 16 -15.93 -15.92 8.77
CA LEU A 16 -15.59 -17.25 9.27
C LEU A 16 -15.13 -18.12 8.11
N VAL A 17 -13.88 -18.57 8.16
CA VAL A 17 -13.27 -19.43 7.15
C VAL A 17 -13.29 -20.86 7.66
N TYR A 18 -13.93 -21.74 6.91
CA TYR A 18 -14.00 -23.17 7.18
C TYR A 18 -13.15 -23.89 6.14
N GLY A 19 -12.41 -24.92 6.55
CA GLY A 19 -11.57 -25.67 5.64
C GLY A 19 -11.37 -27.12 6.05
N ASP A 20 -11.14 -27.95 5.05
CA ASP A 20 -10.55 -29.29 5.19
C ASP A 20 -9.28 -29.39 4.32
N ARG A 21 -8.78 -30.59 4.06
CA ARG A 21 -7.54 -30.80 3.27
C ARG A 21 -7.65 -30.43 1.79
N GLN A 22 -8.84 -30.20 1.25
CA GLN A 22 -9.11 -30.07 -0.18
C GLN A 22 -9.97 -28.85 -0.52
N LYS A 23 -10.80 -28.38 0.41
CA LYS A 23 -11.79 -27.32 0.17
C LYS A 23 -11.84 -26.34 1.33
N SER A 24 -12.19 -25.11 1.01
CA SER A 24 -12.52 -24.09 1.99
C SER A 24 -13.77 -23.35 1.55
N PHE A 25 -14.58 -22.92 2.52
CA PHE A 25 -15.72 -22.04 2.30
C PHE A 25 -15.73 -20.95 3.35
N VAL A 26 -16.29 -19.80 3.02
CA VAL A 26 -16.29 -18.61 3.88
C VAL A 26 -17.73 -18.11 4.03
N THR A 27 -18.12 -17.78 5.25
CA THR A 27 -19.39 -17.11 5.55
C THR A 27 -19.15 -15.73 6.14
N ARG A 28 -20.04 -14.80 5.80
CA ARG A 28 -20.11 -13.46 6.39
C ARG A 28 -21.13 -13.44 7.51
N HIS A 29 -20.83 -12.73 8.58
CA HIS A 29 -21.72 -12.52 9.71
C HIS A 29 -21.75 -11.04 10.08
N ASP A 30 -22.95 -10.47 10.13
CA ASP A 30 -23.15 -9.14 10.70
C ASP A 30 -22.93 -9.21 12.21
N VAL A 31 -22.42 -8.12 12.80
CA VAL A 31 -22.18 -8.05 14.24
C VAL A 31 -23.30 -7.28 14.92
N ALA A 32 -24.03 -7.96 15.80
CA ALA A 32 -25.06 -7.33 16.63
C ALA A 32 -24.44 -6.89 17.96
N LEU A 33 -24.28 -5.57 18.11
CA LEU A 33 -23.91 -4.93 19.36
C LEU A 33 -25.17 -4.77 20.21
N GLN A 34 -25.26 -5.52 21.30
CA GLN A 34 -26.29 -5.34 22.31
C GLN A 34 -25.72 -4.55 23.49
N LYS A 35 -26.52 -3.63 24.04
CA LYS A 35 -26.17 -2.94 25.29
C LYS A 35 -26.13 -3.98 26.40
N ASP A 36 -24.98 -4.09 27.07
CA ASP A 36 -24.76 -4.95 28.24
C ASP A 36 -24.83 -6.47 28.01
N ALA A 37 -24.71 -6.94 26.76
CA ALA A 37 -24.59 -8.36 26.44
C ALA A 37 -23.35 -8.66 25.59
N PRO A 38 -22.85 -9.92 25.61
CA PRO A 38 -21.76 -10.34 24.74
C PRO A 38 -22.10 -10.07 23.28
N LEU A 39 -21.08 -9.70 22.53
CA LEU A 39 -21.19 -9.45 21.10
C LEU A 39 -21.58 -10.73 20.37
N THR A 40 -22.69 -10.69 19.63
CA THR A 40 -23.23 -11.86 18.92
C THR A 40 -23.06 -11.74 17.42
N LEU A 41 -22.72 -12.87 16.78
CA LEU A 41 -22.72 -12.98 15.33
C LEU A 41 -24.13 -13.25 14.82
N GLY A 42 -24.52 -12.52 13.78
CA GLY A 42 -25.74 -12.77 13.03
C GLY A 42 -25.69 -14.08 12.24
N PRO A 43 -26.78 -14.41 11.53
CA PRO A 43 -26.84 -15.61 10.70
C PRO A 43 -25.76 -15.59 9.61
N ALA A 44 -25.30 -16.80 9.24
CA ALA A 44 -24.34 -16.96 8.16
C ALA A 44 -24.93 -16.49 6.83
N GLN A 45 -24.21 -15.61 6.15
CA GLN A 45 -24.52 -15.16 4.80
C GLN A 45 -23.46 -15.66 3.82
N PRO A 46 -23.84 -16.04 2.58
CA PRO A 46 -22.89 -16.41 1.54
C PRO A 46 -21.92 -15.27 1.24
N LEU A 47 -20.64 -15.61 1.03
CA LEU A 47 -19.68 -14.64 0.51
C LEU A 47 -20.00 -14.33 -0.97
N THR A 48 -20.21 -13.07 -1.30
CA THR A 48 -20.49 -12.63 -2.68
C THR A 48 -19.29 -11.88 -3.25
N VAL A 49 -19.16 -11.87 -4.58
CA VAL A 49 -18.12 -11.07 -5.27
C VAL A 49 -18.27 -9.59 -4.93
N ALA A 50 -19.50 -9.07 -4.94
CA ALA A 50 -19.79 -7.68 -4.58
C ALA A 50 -19.33 -7.33 -3.16
N PHE A 51 -19.46 -8.24 -2.20
CA PHE A 51 -18.93 -8.04 -0.86
C PHE A 51 -17.40 -7.98 -0.85
N VAL A 52 -16.71 -8.90 -1.53
CA VAL A 52 -15.24 -8.90 -1.61
C VAL A 52 -14.73 -7.61 -2.24
N GLU A 53 -15.38 -7.14 -3.32
CA GLU A 53 -15.06 -5.86 -3.94
C GLU A 53 -15.26 -4.67 -2.98
N SER A 54 -16.38 -4.65 -2.25
CA SER A 54 -16.65 -3.64 -1.22
C SER A 54 -15.59 -3.65 -0.12
N LEU A 55 -15.22 -4.84 0.35
CA LEU A 55 -14.20 -5.03 1.38
C LEU A 55 -12.85 -4.51 0.90
N VAL A 56 -12.41 -4.90 -0.30
CA VAL A 56 -11.18 -4.40 -0.91
C VAL A 56 -11.21 -2.88 -1.03
N ARG A 57 -12.29 -2.28 -1.52
CA ARG A 57 -12.42 -0.81 -1.61
C ARG A 57 -12.33 -0.12 -0.24
N SER A 58 -12.90 -0.73 0.80
CA SER A 58 -12.83 -0.19 2.16
C SER A 58 -11.41 -0.28 2.75
N LEU A 59 -10.66 -1.33 2.40
CA LEU A 59 -9.31 -1.58 2.90
C LEU A 59 -8.24 -0.78 2.14
N SER A 60 -8.39 -0.64 0.82
CA SER A 60 -7.44 0.09 -0.03
C SER A 60 -7.45 1.60 0.24
N GLY A 61 -8.44 2.12 0.97
CA GLY A 61 -8.77 3.53 0.93
C GLY A 61 -9.23 3.91 -0.48
N GLY A 62 -10.06 4.94 -0.62
CA GLY A 62 -10.44 5.40 -1.96
C GLY A 62 -9.17 5.69 -2.78
N LEU A 63 -9.12 5.20 -4.03
CA LEU A 63 -8.11 5.66 -4.99
C LEU A 63 -8.41 7.14 -5.25
N VAL A 64 -7.78 8.02 -4.47
CA VAL A 64 -7.85 9.45 -4.74
C VAL A 64 -7.25 9.64 -6.12
N ALA A 65 -8.04 10.20 -7.04
CA ALA A 65 -7.53 10.58 -8.34
C ALA A 65 -6.40 11.58 -8.11
N GLU A 66 -5.17 11.17 -8.40
CA GLU A 66 -3.98 11.98 -8.22
C GLU A 66 -3.45 12.41 -9.58
N VAL A 67 -3.14 13.70 -9.70
CA VAL A 67 -2.35 14.21 -10.83
C VAL A 67 -0.90 13.91 -10.51
N LEU A 68 -0.35 12.91 -11.20
CA LEU A 68 1.06 12.55 -11.07
C LEU A 68 1.93 13.43 -11.98
N PRO A 69 3.14 13.81 -11.53
CA PRO A 69 4.14 14.39 -12.42
C PRO A 69 4.43 13.48 -13.61
N GLU A 70 4.77 14.07 -14.76
CA GLU A 70 5.07 13.35 -16.02
C GLU A 70 6.17 12.28 -15.86
N ASN A 71 7.07 12.48 -14.90
CA ASN A 71 8.17 11.55 -14.68
C ASN A 71 7.81 10.33 -13.81
N ILE A 72 6.58 10.22 -13.31
CA ILE A 72 6.09 9.03 -12.62
C ILE A 72 5.63 8.00 -13.64
N LEU A 73 6.20 6.79 -13.58
CA LEU A 73 5.81 5.68 -14.45
C LEU A 73 4.69 4.84 -13.84
N ALA A 74 4.71 4.65 -12.51
CA ALA A 74 3.70 3.88 -11.80
C ALA A 74 3.63 4.28 -10.33
N LYS A 75 2.42 4.25 -9.76
CA LYS A 75 2.14 4.41 -8.34
C LYS A 75 1.19 3.30 -7.89
N GLY A 76 1.53 2.62 -6.80
CA GLY A 76 0.65 1.70 -6.07
C GLY A 76 0.76 1.93 -4.57
N ASP A 77 -0.03 1.21 -3.77
CA ASP A 77 -0.20 1.47 -2.32
C ASP A 77 1.10 1.49 -1.52
N ARG A 78 2.10 0.68 -1.92
CA ARG A 78 3.41 0.57 -1.26
C ARG A 78 4.58 0.77 -2.21
N MET A 79 4.35 1.33 -3.39
CA MET A 79 5.40 1.50 -4.39
C MET A 79 5.20 2.76 -5.22
N ILE A 80 6.30 3.46 -5.50
CA ILE A 80 6.34 4.43 -6.60
C ILE A 80 7.56 4.15 -7.48
N VAL A 81 7.34 4.25 -8.79
CA VAL A 81 8.38 4.13 -9.83
C VAL A 81 8.38 5.41 -10.63
N TRP A 82 9.55 6.01 -10.76
CA TRP A 82 9.73 7.25 -11.51
C TRP A 82 11.01 7.18 -12.32
N TRP A 83 11.04 7.94 -13.41
CA TRP A 83 12.24 8.07 -14.21
C TRP A 83 12.86 9.45 -14.04
N THR A 84 14.12 9.52 -14.42
CA THR A 84 14.90 10.74 -14.49
C THR A 84 15.56 10.78 -15.86
N PRO A 85 15.40 11.86 -16.64
CA PRO A 85 16.08 12.00 -17.92
C PRO A 85 17.60 12.12 -17.77
N VAL A 86 18.30 11.94 -18.89
CA VAL A 86 19.73 12.24 -18.97
C VAL A 86 20.01 13.65 -18.45
N ARG A 87 21.01 13.80 -17.57
CA ARG A 87 21.34 15.07 -16.93
C ARG A 87 22.80 15.12 -16.53
N ARG A 88 23.40 16.31 -16.51
CA ARG A 88 24.74 16.51 -15.93
C ARG A 88 24.59 16.96 -14.49
N ARG A 89 25.28 16.30 -13.55
CA ARG A 89 25.22 16.65 -12.12
C ARG A 89 26.59 16.65 -11.49
N GLN A 90 26.78 17.55 -10.54
CA GLN A 90 27.91 17.50 -9.63
C GLN A 90 27.76 16.25 -8.74
N MET A 91 28.80 15.42 -8.70
CA MET A 91 28.78 14.16 -7.97
C MET A 91 29.78 14.17 -6.82
N PHE A 92 29.43 13.42 -5.78
CA PHE A 92 30.30 13.16 -4.63
C PHE A 92 30.25 11.66 -4.32
N TYR A 93 31.42 11.07 -4.15
CA TYR A 93 31.67 9.67 -3.93
C TYR A 93 32.43 9.54 -2.61
N GLN A 94 32.03 8.57 -1.80
CA GLN A 94 32.72 8.17 -0.58
C GLN A 94 32.93 6.66 -0.63
N ASN A 95 34.19 6.23 -0.50
CA ASN A 95 34.55 4.82 -0.37
C ASN A 95 35.76 4.68 0.58
N SER A 96 35.93 3.48 1.13
CA SER A 96 37.02 3.17 2.08
C SER A 96 38.41 3.27 1.45
N GLU A 97 38.52 3.12 0.13
CA GLU A 97 39.79 3.07 -0.60
C GLU A 97 40.21 4.43 -1.20
N GLY A 98 39.38 5.48 -1.09
CA GLY A 98 39.67 6.83 -1.62
C GLY A 98 39.72 6.97 -3.14
N LYS A 99 39.54 5.87 -3.90
CA LYS A 99 39.75 5.79 -5.36
C LYS A 99 38.89 6.73 -6.22
N ALA A 100 37.84 7.34 -5.66
CA ALA A 100 36.93 8.24 -6.38
C ALA A 100 36.96 9.69 -5.85
N SER A 101 37.85 10.01 -4.92
CA SER A 101 37.93 11.34 -4.28
C SER A 101 38.20 12.46 -5.28
N GLU A 102 39.02 12.23 -6.30
CA GLU A 102 39.34 13.21 -7.36
C GLU A 102 38.16 13.56 -8.27
N LEU A 103 37.12 12.70 -8.28
CA LEU A 103 35.89 12.92 -9.03
C LEU A 103 34.88 13.79 -8.26
N ASN A 104 35.10 13.99 -6.96
CA ASN A 104 34.21 14.78 -6.12
C ASN A 104 34.17 16.22 -6.57
N GLY A 105 32.96 16.76 -6.66
CA GLY A 105 32.71 18.12 -7.13
C GLY A 105 32.79 18.29 -8.66
N ARG A 106 33.11 17.24 -9.42
CA ARG A 106 33.05 17.30 -10.89
C ARG A 106 31.62 17.12 -11.39
N VAL A 107 31.28 17.81 -12.47
CA VAL A 107 30.01 17.66 -13.17
C VAL A 107 30.12 16.53 -14.18
N LEU A 108 29.43 15.43 -13.92
CA LEU A 108 29.49 14.20 -14.72
C LEU A 108 28.14 13.94 -15.42
N PRO A 109 28.14 13.38 -16.65
CA PRO A 109 26.91 12.96 -17.30
C PRO A 109 26.30 11.77 -16.56
N GLN A 110 25.01 11.87 -16.24
CA GLN A 110 24.20 10.80 -15.67
C GLN A 110 23.24 10.30 -16.76
N PRO A 111 23.23 8.98 -17.05
CA PRO A 111 22.29 8.42 -18.00
C PRO A 111 20.84 8.57 -17.49
N PRO A 112 19.83 8.31 -18.33
CA PRO A 112 18.48 8.14 -17.84
C PRO A 112 18.42 7.03 -16.80
N LEU A 113 17.68 7.27 -15.72
CA LEU A 113 17.57 6.33 -14.59
C LEU A 113 16.10 6.07 -14.29
N VAL A 114 15.77 4.81 -14.02
CA VAL A 114 14.48 4.40 -13.45
C VAL A 114 14.72 4.06 -11.99
N TRP A 115 13.92 4.65 -11.13
CA TRP A 115 13.98 4.47 -9.68
C TRP A 115 12.73 3.76 -9.22
N ARG A 116 12.89 2.97 -8.15
CA ARG A 116 11.81 2.33 -7.44
C ARG A 116 12.07 2.46 -5.95
N VAL A 117 11.03 2.85 -5.22
CA VAL A 117 10.98 2.68 -3.76
C VAL A 117 9.78 1.81 -3.42
N ALA A 118 9.98 0.88 -2.50
CA ALA A 118 8.93 0.03 -1.96
C ALA A 118 9.08 -0.07 -0.44
N ALA A 119 7.96 -0.11 0.27
CA ALA A 119 7.89 -0.27 1.73
C ALA A 119 7.50 -1.70 2.12
#